data_AF-A0A2K3KEJ3-F1
#
_entry.id   AF-A0A2K3KEJ3-F1
#
_cell.length_a   1.000
_cell.length_b   1.000
_cell.length_c   1.000
_cell.angle_alpha   90.00
_cell.angle_beta   90.00
_cell.angle_gamma   90.00
#
_symmetry.space_group_name_H-M   'P 1'
#
loop_
_entity.id
_entity.type
_entity.pdbx_description
1 polymer ?
#
loop_
_entity_poly.entity_id
_entity_poly.type
_entity_poly.pdbx_seq_one_letter_code
_entity_poly.pdbx_strand_id
1 'polypeptide(L)' 'RNVMSTPADEGQLISMLVKLINAKNTMEIGVYTGYSLLSTALALPSDGKV' A
#
# COMPACT_ATOMS: atom_id res chain seq x y z
N ARG A 1 10.56 15.51 -11.32
CA ARG A 1 9.73 14.35 -11.73
C ARG A 1 9.95 13.25 -10.70
N ASN A 2 8.92 12.78 -10.02
CA ASN A 2 9.01 11.60 -9.13
C ASN A 2 8.80 10.34 -9.97
N VAL A 3 9.85 9.92 -10.69
CA VAL A 3 9.77 8.81 -11.67
C VAL A 3 9.65 7.45 -10.97
N MET A 4 10.11 7.35 -9.72
CA MET A 4 10.13 6.10 -8.94
C MET A 4 8.97 5.99 -7.93
N SER A 5 8.15 7.03 -7.76
CA SER A 5 6.99 6.95 -6.87
C SER A 5 5.86 6.20 -7.54
N THR A 6 5.19 5.34 -6.80
CA THR A 6 3.96 4.68 -7.23
C THR A 6 2.94 5.73 -7.70
N PRO A 7 2.36 5.59 -8.90
CA PRO A 7 1.26 6.41 -9.40
C PRO A 7 0.03 6.37 -8.49
N ALA A 8 -0.78 7.42 -8.51
CA ALA A 8 -1.93 7.55 -7.61
C ALA A 8 -3.04 6.51 -7.86
N ASP A 9 -3.27 6.17 -9.12
CA ASP A 9 -4.19 5.12 -9.57
C ASP A 9 -3.73 3.72 -9.14
N GLU A 10 -2.43 3.44 -9.20
CA GLU A 10 -1.85 2.20 -8.67
C GLU A 10 -1.99 2.13 -7.14
N GLY A 11 -1.77 3.24 -6.42
CA GLY A 11 -2.04 3.33 -4.98
C GLY A 11 -3.49 3.00 -4.63
N GLN A 12 -4.45 3.52 -5.39
CA GLN A 12 -5.88 3.21 -5.20
C GLN A 12 -6.19 1.73 -5.46
N LEU A 13 -5.60 1.15 -6.52
CA LEU A 13 -5.73 -0.28 -6.83
C LEU A 13 -5.21 -1.15 -5.68
N ILE A 14 -4.01 -0.86 -5.16
CA ILE A 14 -3.43 -1.57 -4.02
C ILE A 14 -4.36 -1.50 -2.80
N SER A 15 -4.86 -0.30 -2.47
CA SER A 15 -5.79 -0.11 -1.33
C SER A 15 -7.06 -0.95 -1.49
N MET A 16 -7.62 -1.02 -2.70
CA MET A 16 -8.79 -1.85 -3.01
C MET A 16 -8.47 -3.33 -2.83
N LEU A 17 -7.34 -3.81 -3.37
CA LEU A 17 -6.93 -5.21 -3.28
C LEU A 17 -6.72 -5.64 -1.82
N VAL A 18 -6.00 -4.84 -1.02
CA VAL A 18 -5.76 -5.10 0.41
C VAL A 18 -7.07 -5.31 1.17
N LYS A 19 -8.08 -4.48 0.88
CA LYS A 19 -9.43 -4.61 1.49
C LYS A 19 -10.18 -5.84 1.00
N LEU A 20 -10.14 -6.13 -0.31
CA LEU A 20 -10.86 -7.27 -0.90
C LEU A 20 -10.33 -8.62 -0.40
N ILE A 21 -9.03 -8.74 -0.21
CA ILE A 21 -8.41 -9.97 0.31
C ILE A 21 -8.40 -10.04 1.85
N ASN A 22 -8.91 -8.99 2.52
CA ASN A 22 -8.91 -8.85 3.98
C ASN A 22 -7.51 -9.07 4.59
N ALA A 23 -6.50 -8.42 4.02
CA ALA A 23 -5.12 -8.58 4.46
C ALA A 23 -4.93 -8.02 5.88
N LYS A 24 -4.04 -8.67 6.64
CA LYS A 24 -3.64 -8.25 8.00
C LYS A 24 -2.13 -8.15 8.18
N ASN A 25 -1.37 -8.97 7.48
CA ASN A 25 0.09 -8.98 7.53
C ASN A 25 0.60 -8.94 6.10
N THR A 26 1.29 -7.86 5.74
CA THR A 26 1.81 -7.61 4.41
C THR A 26 3.33 -7.44 4.48
N MET A 27 4.00 -7.43 3.33
CA MET A 27 5.42 -7.15 3.22
C MET A 27 5.62 -6.36 1.94
N GLU A 28 6.34 -5.25 2.02
CA GLU A 28 6.67 -4.41 0.87
C GLU A 28 8.18 -4.42 0.63
N ILE A 29 8.60 -4.84 -0.57
CA ILE A 29 10.01 -4.83 -0.99
C ILE A 29 10.20 -3.67 -1.97
N GLY A 30 10.95 -2.66 -1.54
CA GLY A 30 11.18 -1.43 -2.31
C GLY A 30 10.17 -0.33 -1.98
N VAL A 31 10.46 0.45 -0.94
CA VAL A 31 9.51 1.44 -0.38
C VAL A 31 9.68 2.85 -0.99
N TYR A 32 10.86 3.17 -1.52
CA TYR A 32 11.23 4.54 -1.93
C TYR A 32 10.78 5.60 -0.89
N THR A 33 9.87 6.52 -1.26
CA THR A 33 9.32 7.57 -0.38
C THR A 33 8.05 7.14 0.35
N GLY A 34 7.60 5.89 0.19
CA GLY A 34 6.54 5.28 0.99
C GLY A 34 5.10 5.56 0.55
N TYR A 35 4.86 5.99 -0.69
CA TYR A 35 3.48 6.21 -1.16
C TYR A 35 2.67 4.90 -1.25
N SER A 36 3.25 3.85 -1.83
CA SER A 36 2.69 2.49 -1.83
C SER A 36 2.49 1.97 -0.40
N LEU A 37 3.53 2.09 0.43
CA LEU A 37 3.49 1.69 1.84
C LEU A 37 2.35 2.37 2.61
N LEU A 38 2.19 3.68 2.43
CA LEU A 38 1.12 4.44 3.07
C LEU A 38 -0.26 4.00 2.57
N SER A 39 -0.43 3.76 1.27
CA SER A 39 -1.69 3.26 0.71
C SER A 39 -2.06 1.88 1.28
N THR A 40 -1.07 0.99 1.39
CA THR A 40 -1.22 -0.33 2.00
C THR A 40 -1.59 -0.22 3.48
N ALA A 41 -0.85 0.57 4.26
CA ALA A 41 -1.06 0.74 5.69
C ALA A 41 -2.45 1.34 6.02
N LEU A 42 -2.94 2.30 5.22
CA LEU A 42 -4.27 2.88 5.38
C LEU A 42 -5.41 1.93 5.01
N ALA A 43 -5.12 0.89 4.23
CA ALA A 43 -6.11 -0.11 3.82
C ALA A 43 -6.21 -1.29 4.79
N LEU A 44 -5.20 -1.50 5.62
CA LEU A 44 -5.19 -2.53 6.66
C LEU A 44 -6.11 -2.18 7.84
N PRO A 45 -6.56 -3.19 8.61
CA PRO A 45 -7.21 -2.95 9.89
C PRO A 45 -6.23 -2.29 10.89
N SER A 46 -6.76 -1.74 11.98
CA SER A 46 -5.97 -1.02 13.00
C SER A 46 -4.88 -1.87 13.68
N ASP A 47 -5.02 -3.20 13.66
CA ASP A 47 -4.04 -4.15 14.17
C ASP A 47 -3.21 -4.83 13.07
N GLY A 48 -3.29 -4.31 11.83
CA GLY A 48 -2.53 -4.76 10.69
C GLY A 48 -1.05 -4.38 10.74
N LYS A 49 -0.24 -5.12 10.00
CA LYS A 49 1.22 -4.94 9.90
C LYS A 49 1.66 -4.95 8.44
N VAL A 50 2.63 -4.10 8.13
CA VAL A 50 3.34 -4.02 6.85
C VAL A 50 4.83 -4.26 7.07
#